data_AF-A0A162QTI4-F1
#
_entry.id   AF-A0A162QTI4-F1
#
_cell.length_a   1.000
_cell.length_b   1.000
_cell.length_c   1.000
_cell.angle_alpha   90.00
_cell.angle_beta   90.00
_cell.angle_gamma   90.00
#
_symmetry.space_group_name_H-M   'P 1'
#
loop_
_entity.id
_entity.type
_entity.pdbx_description
1 polymer ?
#
loop_
_entity_poly.entity_id
_entity_poly.type
_entity_poly.pdbx_seq_one_letter_code
_entity_poly.pdbx_strand_id
1 'polypeptide(L)'
;MTVHYATVTENTLYEKWKNTEDLDLFRVNTETNKLEQIDLNSDDGENLIRYEYVKKNLDAVRVPFGVCFKPSKLPCKQQMNHCLTCASFCTTVENIPEYEDEIEHTKKQIDIAERCGRELWAEKNKTYLKLLEDTLERVREQKILHKNGASREDIQ
;
A
#
# COMPACT_ATOMS: atom_id res chain seq x y z
N MET A 1 5.86 6.73 -39.20
CA MET A 1 6.64 6.40 -37.99
C MET A 1 6.33 4.97 -37.63
N THR A 2 7.27 4.05 -37.88
CA THR A 2 7.12 2.63 -37.55
C THR A 2 7.54 2.44 -36.09
N VAL A 3 6.62 1.96 -35.26
CA VAL A 3 6.87 1.70 -33.84
C VAL A 3 7.74 0.45 -33.74
N HIS A 4 9.01 0.61 -33.35
CA HIS A 4 9.89 -0.51 -33.02
C HIS A 4 9.57 -0.99 -31.61
N TYR A 5 8.81 -2.07 -31.49
CA TYR A 5 8.64 -2.75 -30.21
C TYR A 5 9.83 -3.67 -29.97
N ALA A 6 10.52 -3.50 -28.83
CA ALA A 6 11.47 -4.49 -28.34
C ALA A 6 10.67 -5.71 -27.87
N THR A 7 10.83 -6.83 -28.56
CA THR A 7 10.28 -8.12 -28.12
C THR A 7 11.16 -8.63 -26.98
N VAL A 8 10.77 -8.35 -25.75
CA VAL A 8 11.38 -9.00 -24.59
C VAL A 8 10.84 -10.42 -24.58
N THR A 9 11.67 -11.38 -25.00
CA THR A 9 11.35 -12.80 -24.83
C THR A 9 11.17 -13.07 -23.34
N GLU A 10 10.03 -13.63 -22.94
CA GLU A 10 9.65 -13.84 -21.53
C GLU A 10 10.78 -14.47 -20.70
N ASN A 11 11.58 -15.36 -21.30
CA ASN A 11 12.72 -15.99 -20.63
C ASN A 11 13.88 -15.04 -20.33
N THR A 12 14.18 -14.06 -21.18
CA THR A 12 15.32 -13.15 -20.95
C THR A 12 15.11 -12.21 -19.79
N LEU A 13 13.86 -11.77 -19.56
CA LEU A 13 13.51 -11.00 -18.36
C LEU A 13 13.64 -11.90 -17.13
N TYR A 14 13.17 -13.14 -17.22
CA TYR A 14 13.22 -14.13 -16.14
C TYR A 14 14.65 -14.53 -15.77
N GLU A 15 15.52 -14.73 -16.76
CA GLU A 15 16.93 -15.05 -16.58
C GLU A 15 17.70 -13.88 -16.00
N LYS A 16 17.47 -12.65 -16.51
CA LYS A 16 18.08 -11.45 -15.92
C LYS A 16 17.61 -11.24 -14.49
N TRP A 17 16.31 -11.42 -14.23
CA TRP A 17 15.73 -11.35 -12.90
C TRP A 17 16.38 -12.35 -11.95
N LYS A 18 16.47 -13.62 -12.35
CA LYS A 18 17.12 -14.68 -11.60
C LYS A 18 18.60 -14.41 -11.35
N ASN A 19 19.32 -13.89 -12.34
CA ASN A 19 20.72 -13.48 -12.16
C ASN A 19 20.85 -12.32 -11.16
N THR A 20 19.92 -11.37 -11.13
CA THR A 20 19.89 -10.32 -10.09
C THR A 20 19.53 -10.87 -8.71
N GLU A 21 18.70 -11.91 -8.63
CA GLU A 21 18.38 -12.64 -7.39
C GLU A 21 19.61 -13.38 -6.87
N ASP A 22 20.36 -14.06 -7.75
CA ASP A 22 21.62 -14.76 -7.43
C ASP A 22 22.75 -13.79 -7.00
N LEU A 23 22.66 -12.51 -7.34
CA LEU A 23 23.66 -11.48 -7.01
C LEU A 23 23.41 -10.77 -5.67
N ASP A 24 22.29 -11.06 -4.98
CA ASP A 24 21.94 -10.53 -3.65
C ASP A 24 21.98 -8.97 -3.56
N LEU A 25 21.66 -8.29 -4.67
CA LEU A 25 21.91 -6.85 -4.88
C LEU A 25 20.85 -5.91 -4.30
N PHE A 26 19.70 -6.41 -3.81
CA PHE A 26 18.59 -5.56 -3.40
C PHE A 26 18.30 -5.68 -1.91
N ARG A 27 18.66 -4.64 -1.15
CA ARG A 27 18.24 -4.47 0.26
C ARG A 27 17.73 -3.04 0.46
N VAL A 28 16.48 -2.91 0.93
CA VAL A 28 15.84 -1.62 1.21
C VAL A 28 16.06 -1.30 2.69
N ASN A 29 16.78 -0.23 2.98
CA ASN A 29 16.89 0.29 4.34
C ASN A 29 15.56 0.94 4.74
N THR A 30 14.83 0.30 5.65
CA THR A 30 13.48 0.71 6.09
C THR A 30 13.48 1.97 6.95
N GLU A 31 14.62 2.39 7.50
CA GLU A 31 14.73 3.61 8.30
C GLU A 31 14.98 4.86 7.43
N THR A 32 15.77 4.71 6.37
CA THR A 32 16.24 5.85 5.55
C THR A 32 15.62 5.92 4.16
N ASN A 33 14.97 4.85 3.68
CA ASN A 33 14.42 4.72 2.32
C ASN A 33 15.43 5.01 1.19
N LYS A 34 16.73 4.81 1.44
CA LYS A 34 17.80 4.94 0.44
C LYS A 34 18.38 3.59 0.08
N LEU A 35 18.81 3.45 -1.18
CA LEU A 35 19.50 2.27 -1.68
C LEU A 35 21.01 2.47 -1.45
N GLU A 36 21.57 1.69 -0.51
CA GLU A 36 23.00 1.68 -0.20
C GLU A 36 23.54 0.26 -0.40
N GLN A 37 24.78 0.15 -0.89
CA GLN A 37 25.48 -1.12 -1.07
C GLN A 37 26.14 -1.49 0.27
N ILE A 38 25.70 -2.58 0.88
CA ILE A 38 26.15 -3.00 2.21
C ILE A 38 26.99 -4.28 2.09
N ASP A 39 28.10 -4.35 2.82
CA ASP A 39 28.94 -5.55 2.91
C ASP A 39 28.24 -6.62 3.77
N LEU A 40 28.14 -7.84 3.25
CA LEU A 40 27.30 -8.91 3.79
C LEU A 40 27.97 -9.70 4.92
N ASN A 41 29.28 -9.55 5.10
CA ASN A 41 30.06 -10.24 6.14
C ASN A 41 30.27 -9.37 7.40
N SER A 42 29.70 -8.18 7.44
CA SER A 42 29.73 -7.32 8.62
C SER A 42 28.57 -7.64 9.56
N ASP A 43 28.75 -7.30 10.84
CA ASP A 43 27.72 -7.45 11.90
C ASP A 43 26.42 -6.70 11.53
N ASP A 44 26.54 -5.59 10.79
CA ASP A 44 25.41 -4.81 10.25
C ASP A 44 24.67 -5.55 9.11
N GLY A 45 25.38 -6.37 8.34
CA GLY A 45 24.85 -7.15 7.22
C GLY A 45 24.03 -8.38 7.66
N GLU A 46 24.34 -8.95 8.83
CA GLU A 46 23.58 -10.06 9.43
C GLU A 46 22.21 -9.61 9.95
N ASN A 47 22.09 -8.35 10.37
CA ASN A 47 20.83 -7.74 10.84
C ASN A 47 19.90 -7.26 9.71
N LEU A 48 20.29 -7.42 8.44
CA LEU A 48 19.45 -7.07 7.30
C LEU A 48 18.43 -8.18 6.99
N ILE A 49 17.20 -7.78 6.68
CA ILE A 49 16.12 -8.70 6.28
C ILE A 49 16.53 -9.42 4.98
N ARG A 50 16.80 -10.73 5.09
CA ARG A 50 17.08 -11.62 3.95
C ARG A 50 15.81 -11.89 3.16
N TYR A 51 15.84 -11.60 1.86
CA TYR A 51 14.67 -11.76 0.99
C TYR A 51 14.21 -13.23 0.89
N GLU A 52 15.11 -14.20 1.09
CA GLU A 52 14.73 -15.62 1.10
C GLU A 52 13.81 -15.99 2.28
N TYR A 53 13.81 -15.18 3.35
CA TYR A 53 12.91 -15.32 4.50
C TYR A 53 11.65 -14.46 4.40
N VAL A 54 11.55 -13.59 3.39
CA VAL A 54 10.31 -12.89 3.07
C VAL A 54 9.28 -13.94 2.64
N LYS A 55 8.26 -14.14 3.47
CA LYS A 55 7.28 -15.22 3.30
C LYS A 55 6.73 -15.23 1.86
N LYS A 56 6.83 -16.37 1.17
CA LYS A 56 6.19 -16.65 -0.13
C LYS A 56 4.67 -16.39 -0.19
N ASN A 57 4.03 -16.13 0.96
CA ASN A 57 2.61 -15.80 1.08
C ASN A 57 2.39 -14.32 1.46
N LEU A 58 3.34 -13.42 1.15
CA LEU A 58 3.11 -11.97 1.18
C LEU A 58 2.13 -11.60 0.06
N ASP A 59 0.88 -12.01 0.25
CA ASP A 59 -0.23 -11.64 -0.62
C ASP A 59 -0.60 -10.20 -0.27
N ALA A 60 -0.04 -9.27 -1.03
CA ALA A 60 -0.42 -7.87 -1.03
C ALA A 60 -1.36 -7.62 -2.21
N VAL A 61 -2.64 -7.39 -1.94
CA VAL A 61 -3.64 -7.13 -2.99
C VAL A 61 -3.91 -5.64 -3.05
N ARG A 62 -3.83 -5.05 -4.24
CA ARG A 62 -4.21 -3.65 -4.45
C ARG A 62 -5.71 -3.48 -4.20
N VAL A 63 -6.06 -2.48 -3.40
CA VAL A 63 -7.44 -2.10 -3.07
C VAL A 63 -7.59 -0.59 -3.26
N PRO A 64 -8.81 -0.03 -3.30
CA PRO A 64 -8.97 1.41 -3.34
C PRO A 64 -8.19 2.08 -2.20
N PHE A 65 -7.49 3.16 -2.53
CA PHE A 65 -6.71 3.98 -1.59
C PHE A 65 -5.46 3.32 -1.01
N GLY A 66 -5.08 2.10 -1.43
CA GLY A 66 -3.91 1.42 -0.87
C GLY A 66 -3.79 -0.06 -1.16
N VAL A 67 -3.23 -0.78 -0.19
CA VAL A 67 -2.88 -2.19 -0.31
C VAL A 67 -3.40 -2.96 0.91
N CYS A 68 -3.90 -4.17 0.66
CA CYS A 68 -4.36 -5.08 1.68
C CYS A 68 -3.31 -6.17 1.91
N PHE A 69 -2.82 -6.29 3.15
CA PHE A 69 -1.88 -7.34 3.56
C PHE A 69 -2.55 -8.57 4.17
N LYS A 70 -3.85 -8.75 3.90
CA LYS A 70 -4.59 -9.92 4.34
C LYS A 70 -4.27 -11.08 3.40
N PRO A 71 -3.86 -12.26 3.91
CA PRO A 71 -3.62 -13.43 3.07
C PRO A 71 -4.84 -13.78 2.23
N SER A 72 -4.62 -14.07 0.94
CA SER A 72 -5.68 -14.42 -0.02
C SER A 72 -6.52 -15.62 0.44
N LYS A 73 -5.88 -16.55 1.17
CA LYS A 73 -6.45 -17.77 1.71
C LYS A 73 -7.46 -17.55 2.84
N LEU A 74 -7.53 -16.34 3.43
CA LEU A 74 -8.44 -16.02 4.53
C LEU A 74 -9.62 -15.16 4.05
N PRO A 75 -10.88 -15.57 4.33
CA PRO A 75 -12.05 -14.82 3.87
C PRO A 75 -12.13 -13.43 4.51
N CYS A 76 -12.46 -12.41 3.72
CA CYS A 76 -12.61 -11.04 4.20
C CYS A 76 -14.00 -10.80 4.81
N LYS A 77 -14.09 -10.81 6.15
CA LYS A 77 -15.31 -10.44 6.89
C LYS A 77 -15.68 -8.95 6.73
N GLN A 78 -14.72 -8.14 6.31
CA GLN A 78 -14.86 -6.69 6.15
C GLN A 78 -15.50 -6.30 4.80
N GLN A 79 -15.89 -7.24 3.93
CA GLN A 79 -16.46 -6.91 2.60
C GLN A 79 -17.67 -5.97 2.63
N MET A 80 -18.37 -5.85 3.78
CA MET A 80 -19.47 -4.89 3.98
C MET A 80 -19.02 -3.49 4.46
N ASN A 81 -17.77 -3.31 4.91
CA ASN A 81 -17.22 -2.08 5.47
C ASN A 81 -16.02 -1.59 4.65
N HIS A 82 -15.78 -0.27 4.61
CA HIS A 82 -14.66 0.28 3.83
C HIS A 82 -13.29 -0.10 4.40
N CYS A 83 -12.34 -0.41 3.51
CA CYS A 83 -10.99 -0.88 3.85
C CYS A 83 -10.21 0.09 4.76
N LEU A 84 -10.52 1.38 4.72
CA LEU A 84 -9.91 2.44 5.56
C LEU A 84 -9.98 2.17 7.07
N THR A 85 -10.96 1.38 7.51
CA THR A 85 -11.10 1.00 8.92
C THR A 85 -10.40 -0.31 9.27
N CYS A 86 -9.99 -1.09 8.26
CA CYS A 86 -9.43 -2.42 8.43
C CYS A 86 -8.01 -2.37 9.01
N ALA A 87 -7.70 -3.34 9.87
CA ALA A 87 -6.39 -3.48 10.49
C ALA A 87 -5.29 -3.94 9.50
N SER A 88 -5.69 -4.67 8.44
CA SER A 88 -4.77 -5.19 7.41
C SER A 88 -4.55 -4.22 6.24
N PHE A 89 -5.21 -3.06 6.25
CA PHE A 89 -5.10 -2.05 5.20
C PHE A 89 -3.88 -1.16 5.46
N CYS A 90 -3.12 -0.92 4.40
CA CYS A 90 -1.98 -0.02 4.38
C CYS A 90 -2.15 1.00 3.26
N THR A 91 -1.81 2.25 3.53
CA THR A 91 -1.77 3.31 2.53
C THR A 91 -0.50 4.14 2.68
N THR A 92 -0.09 4.77 1.59
CA THR A 92 1.15 5.53 1.44
C THR A 92 0.87 6.83 0.69
N VAL A 93 1.85 7.72 0.65
CA VAL A 93 1.78 9.00 -0.07
C VAL A 93 1.42 8.86 -1.56
N GLU A 94 1.71 7.71 -2.18
CA GLU A 94 1.39 7.44 -3.59
C GLU A 94 -0.13 7.43 -3.85
N ASN A 95 -0.93 7.16 -2.81
CA ASN A 95 -2.39 7.06 -2.94
C ASN A 95 -3.09 8.38 -2.65
N ILE A 96 -2.37 9.45 -2.28
CA ILE A 96 -2.94 10.77 -1.98
C ILE A 96 -3.86 11.28 -3.11
N PRO A 97 -3.50 11.16 -4.41
CA PRO A 97 -4.39 11.61 -5.49
C PRO A 97 -5.76 10.93 -5.46
N GLU A 98 -5.80 9.61 -5.19
CA GLU A 98 -7.06 8.87 -5.08
C GLU A 98 -7.92 9.38 -3.91
N TYR A 99 -7.31 9.75 -2.78
CA TYR A 99 -8.03 10.36 -1.65
C TYR A 99 -8.57 11.75 -2.01
N GLU A 100 -7.80 12.59 -2.69
CA GLU A 100 -8.22 13.94 -3.06
C GLU A 100 -9.41 13.92 -4.02
N ASP A 101 -9.38 13.03 -5.02
CA ASP A 101 -10.47 12.83 -5.97
C ASP A 101 -11.75 12.36 -5.26
N GLU A 102 -11.65 11.39 -4.33
CA GLU A 102 -12.80 10.87 -3.59
C GLU A 102 -13.37 11.90 -2.60
N ILE A 103 -12.51 12.72 -1.98
CA ILE A 103 -12.93 13.83 -1.10
C ILE A 103 -13.74 14.85 -1.90
N GLU A 104 -13.27 15.24 -3.10
CA GLU A 104 -14.01 16.16 -3.96
C GLU A 104 -15.35 15.54 -4.40
N HIS A 105 -15.36 14.27 -4.78
CA HIS A 105 -16.57 13.54 -5.13
C HIS A 105 -17.58 13.51 -3.98
N THR A 106 -17.14 13.16 -2.78
CA THR A 106 -17.97 13.07 -1.59
C THR A 106 -18.56 14.43 -1.20
N LYS A 107 -17.80 15.52 -1.33
CA LYS A 107 -18.29 16.89 -1.14
C LYS A 107 -19.44 17.24 -2.09
N LYS A 108 -19.33 16.87 -3.38
CA LYS A 108 -20.42 17.04 -4.36
C LYS A 108 -21.67 16.23 -3.98
N GLN A 109 -21.49 14.99 -3.50
CA GLN A 109 -22.60 14.14 -3.07
C GLN A 109 -23.33 14.73 -1.84
N ILE A 110 -22.60 15.34 -0.90
CA ILE A 110 -23.20 16.01 0.27
C ILE A 110 -24.05 17.20 -0.18
N ASP A 111 -23.54 18.06 -1.06
CA ASP A 111 -24.27 19.22 -1.58
C ASP A 111 -25.57 18.80 -2.30
N ILE A 112 -25.52 17.74 -3.11
CA ILE A 112 -26.71 17.16 -3.75
C ILE A 112 -27.69 16.61 -2.70
N ALA A 113 -27.19 15.87 -1.71
CA ALA A 113 -28.02 15.27 -0.67
C ALA A 113 -28.78 16.34 0.15
N GLU A 114 -28.09 17.43 0.51
CA GLU A 114 -28.67 18.55 1.26
C GLU A 114 -29.72 19.29 0.42
N ARG A 115 -29.45 19.58 -0.86
CA ARG A 115 -30.43 20.20 -1.76
C ARG A 115 -31.68 19.36 -1.97
N CYS A 116 -31.53 18.03 -1.97
CA CYS A 116 -32.63 17.10 -2.13
C CYS A 116 -33.34 16.74 -0.81
N GLY A 117 -32.95 17.32 0.33
CA GLY A 117 -33.55 17.05 1.64
C GLY A 117 -33.32 15.62 2.15
N ARG A 118 -32.23 14.96 1.72
CA ARG A 118 -31.89 13.59 2.12
C ARG A 118 -30.92 13.58 3.30
N GLU A 119 -31.42 13.95 4.47
CA GLU A 119 -30.61 14.18 5.68
C GLU A 119 -29.73 12.99 6.07
N LEU A 120 -30.30 11.78 6.15
CA LEU A 120 -29.54 10.57 6.53
C LEU A 120 -28.43 10.22 5.54
N TRP A 121 -28.61 10.56 4.26
CA TRP A 121 -27.56 10.37 3.25
C TRP A 121 -26.44 11.41 3.41
N ALA A 122 -26.81 12.68 3.62
CA ALA A 122 -25.85 13.75 3.91
C ALA A 122 -25.02 13.43 5.17
N GLU A 123 -25.64 12.95 6.24
CA GLU A 123 -24.94 12.56 7.48
C GLU A 123 -23.94 11.41 7.26
N LYS A 124 -24.36 10.35 6.55
CA LYS A 124 -23.46 9.24 6.22
C LYS A 124 -22.27 9.69 5.37
N ASN A 125 -22.50 10.55 4.39
CA ASN A 125 -21.41 11.06 3.56
C ASN A 125 -20.49 12.00 4.35
N LYS A 126 -21.01 12.79 5.30
CA LYS A 126 -20.18 13.62 6.19
C LYS A 126 -19.27 12.78 7.09
N THR A 127 -19.79 11.68 7.65
CA THR A 127 -18.95 10.77 8.46
C THR A 127 -17.88 10.08 7.61
N TYR A 128 -18.21 9.69 6.39
CA TYR A 128 -17.23 9.14 5.45
C TYR A 128 -16.18 10.17 5.02
N LEU A 129 -16.59 11.40 4.70
CA LEU A 129 -15.70 12.50 4.34
C LEU A 129 -14.68 12.77 5.45
N LYS A 130 -15.15 12.84 6.69
CA LYS A 130 -14.26 13.02 7.85
C LYS A 130 -13.23 11.91 7.95
N LEU A 131 -13.63 10.65 7.74
CA LEU A 131 -12.70 9.52 7.74
C LEU A 131 -11.63 9.63 6.65
N LEU A 132 -12.00 10.09 5.44
CA LEU A 132 -11.06 10.32 4.34
C LEU A 132 -10.06 11.43 4.66
N GLU A 133 -10.56 12.58 5.12
CA GLU A 133 -9.73 13.75 5.48
C GLU A 133 -8.77 13.42 6.63
N ASP A 134 -9.26 12.81 7.72
CA ASP A 134 -8.44 12.38 8.86
C ASP A 134 -7.35 11.37 8.43
N THR A 135 -7.68 10.46 7.50
CA THR A 135 -6.71 9.48 7.00
C THR A 135 -5.66 10.16 6.12
N LEU A 136 -6.07 11.05 5.22
CA LEU A 136 -5.15 11.76 4.32
C LEU A 136 -4.18 12.66 5.09
N GLU A 137 -4.64 13.36 6.13
CA GLU A 137 -3.78 14.16 6.99
C GLU A 137 -2.69 13.30 7.63
N ARG A 138 -3.10 12.17 8.22
CA ARG A 138 -2.18 11.20 8.80
C ARG A 138 -1.20 10.61 7.77
N VAL A 139 -1.62 10.38 6.52
CA VAL A 139 -0.71 9.88 5.45
C VAL A 139 0.34 10.94 5.14
N ARG A 140 -0.04 12.21 5.08
CA ARG A 140 0.90 13.31 4.82
C ARG A 140 1.95 13.45 5.92
N GLU A 141 1.56 13.26 7.18
CA GLU A 141 2.47 13.33 8.33
C GLU A 141 3.37 12.09 8.45
N GLN A 142 2.77 10.90 8.41
CA GLN A 142 3.45 9.64 8.74
C GLN A 142 4.06 8.96 7.51
N LYS A 143 3.75 9.43 6.30
CA LYS A 143 4.11 8.89 4.96
C LYS A 143 3.56 7.50 4.65
N ILE A 144 3.45 6.64 5.66
CA ILE A 144 2.91 5.28 5.60
C ILE A 144 1.95 5.11 6.77
N LEU A 145 0.73 4.66 6.48
CA LEU A 145 -0.24 4.28 7.49
C LEU A 145 -0.55 2.81 7.37
N HIS A 146 -0.16 2.05 8.38
CA HIS A 146 -0.57 0.66 8.55
C HIS A 146 -0.94 0.44 10.02
N LYS A 147 -2.23 0.21 10.29
CA LYS A 147 -2.74 0.15 11.67
C LYS A 147 -2.14 -0.98 12.51
N ASN A 148 -1.75 -2.07 11.86
CA ASN A 148 -1.05 -3.20 12.46
C ASN A 148 0.45 -3.23 12.11
N GLY A 149 1.07 -2.08 11.82
CA GLY A 149 2.51 -2.01 11.55
C GLY A 149 3.33 -2.59 12.71
N ALA A 150 3.15 -2.01 13.89
CA ALA A 150 3.87 -2.41 15.09
C ALA A 150 3.63 -3.89 15.48
N SER A 151 2.38 -4.38 15.42
CA SER A 151 2.06 -5.74 15.85
C SER A 151 2.50 -6.84 14.89
N ARG A 152 2.97 -6.51 13.68
CA ARG A 152 3.58 -7.48 12.75
C ARG A 152 5.09 -7.58 12.90
N GLU A 153 5.73 -6.54 13.44
CA GLU A 153 7.17 -6.48 13.63
C GLU A 153 7.60 -7.10 14.98
N ASP A 154 6.69 -7.21 15.96
CA ASP A 154 6.91 -7.91 17.23
C ASP A 154 6.72 -9.44 17.13
N ILE A 155 7.50 -10.12 16.26
CA ILE A 155 7.84 -11.55 16.44
C ILE A 155 9.27 -11.78 15.91
N GLN A 156 10.28 -11.42 16.71
CA GLN A 156 11.39 -12.30 17.09
C GLN A 156 12.32 -11.63 18.11
#